data_AF-A0A9X3AF92-F1
#
_entry.id   AF-A0A9X3AF92-F1
#
_cell.length_a   1.000
_cell.length_b   1.000
_cell.length_c   1.000
_cell.angle_alpha   90.00
_cell.angle_beta   90.00
_cell.angle_gamma   90.00
#
_symmetry.space_group_name_H-M   'P 1'
#
loop_
_entity.id
_entity.type
_entity.pdbx_description
1 polymer ?
#
loop_
_entity_poly.entity_id
_entity_poly.type
_entity_poly.pdbx_seq_one_letter_code
_entity_poly.pdbx_strand_id
1 'polypeptide(L)'
;PATPPGPPPGWADGTGRGHTSGAKKNVSRREKRPSSVNSKKSENLRLTSLPSCRTPAADAGFGPHTTTSADVVFGDRDGVLFVAADRVEEVLATAHRIREVERAQADGIRAGRTLREQTDFDGYLARRATDSSHTFRRHLRGLGGAVEE
;
A
#
# COMPACT_ATOMS: atom_id res chain seq x y z
N PRO A 1 36.53 35.57 -23.18
CA PRO A 1 35.25 35.50 -22.43
C PRO A 1 34.34 34.40 -23.02
N ALA A 2 33.99 33.29 -22.37
CA ALA A 2 34.30 32.72 -21.07
C ALA A 2 34.35 31.19 -21.24
N THR A 3 35.23 30.52 -20.51
CA THR A 3 35.50 29.07 -20.57
C THR A 3 34.35 28.27 -19.92
N PRO A 4 33.92 27.12 -20.46
CA PRO A 4 32.87 26.31 -19.83
C PRO A 4 33.36 25.67 -18.52
N PRO A 5 32.47 25.49 -17.52
CA PRO A 5 32.82 24.85 -16.26
C PRO A 5 33.10 23.34 -16.46
N GLY A 6 34.19 22.87 -15.86
CA GLY A 6 34.58 21.47 -15.88
C GLY A 6 33.69 20.57 -14.98
N PRO A 7 33.71 19.25 -15.20
CA PRO A 7 32.91 18.29 -14.44
C PRO A 7 33.38 18.13 -12.99
N PRO A 8 32.48 17.73 -12.06
CA PRO A 8 32.79 17.56 -10.65
C PRO A 8 33.76 16.38 -10.39
N PRO A 9 34.58 16.45 -9.33
CA PRO A 9 35.53 15.39 -8.99
C PRO A 9 34.80 14.22 -8.32
N GLY A 10 34.95 13.01 -8.86
CA GLY A 10 34.49 11.78 -8.18
C GLY A 10 33.99 10.65 -9.07
N TRP A 11 33.79 10.89 -10.38
CA TRP A 11 33.44 9.82 -11.30
C TRP A 11 34.73 9.20 -11.88
N ALA A 12 35.19 8.12 -11.26
CA ALA A 12 36.22 7.28 -11.83
C ALA A 12 35.53 6.16 -12.62
N ASP A 13 35.67 6.22 -13.94
CA ASP A 13 35.40 5.09 -14.82
C ASP A 13 36.37 3.95 -14.50
N GLY A 14 35.82 2.82 -14.07
CA GLY A 14 36.54 1.58 -13.82
C GLY A 14 36.01 0.46 -14.69
N THR A 15 36.48 0.40 -15.94
CA THR A 15 36.32 -0.72 -16.86
C THR A 15 36.93 -2.01 -16.31
N GLY A 16 36.27 -3.17 -16.47
CA GLY A 16 36.90 -4.44 -16.06
C GLY A 16 36.09 -5.73 -16.29
N ARG A 17 36.14 -6.24 -17.52
CA ARG A 17 35.93 -7.62 -18.02
C ARG A 17 35.86 -8.78 -17.00
N GLY A 18 35.01 -9.77 -17.31
CA GLY A 18 35.21 -11.16 -16.83
C GLY A 18 34.09 -12.15 -17.19
N HIS A 19 34.11 -12.71 -18.40
CA HIS A 19 33.47 -13.99 -18.71
C HIS A 19 34.22 -15.13 -18.03
N THR A 20 33.53 -16.12 -17.45
CA THR A 20 33.88 -17.55 -17.63
C THR A 20 32.66 -18.46 -17.48
N SER A 21 32.59 -19.42 -18.39
CA SER A 21 31.74 -20.60 -18.41
C SER A 21 32.33 -21.73 -17.55
N GLY A 22 31.48 -22.59 -16.97
CA GLY A 22 31.89 -23.91 -16.46
C GLY A 22 30.65 -24.70 -16.01
N ALA A 23 30.07 -25.54 -16.86
CA ALA A 23 30.41 -26.96 -17.03
C ALA A 23 29.80 -27.88 -15.94
N LYS A 24 28.69 -28.52 -16.36
CA LYS A 24 28.18 -29.88 -16.08
C LYS A 24 28.88 -30.70 -14.98
N LYS A 25 28.06 -31.39 -14.17
CA LYS A 25 28.16 -32.85 -13.97
C LYS A 25 26.89 -33.43 -13.34
N ASN A 26 26.25 -34.32 -14.09
CA ASN A 26 25.30 -35.32 -13.62
C ASN A 26 26.03 -36.41 -12.83
N VAL A 27 25.46 -36.87 -11.72
CA VAL A 27 25.66 -38.23 -11.23
C VAL A 27 24.32 -38.77 -10.75
N SER A 28 23.82 -39.76 -11.48
CA SER A 28 22.78 -40.70 -11.06
C SER A 28 23.46 -41.85 -10.30
N ARG A 29 22.94 -42.22 -9.11
CA ARG A 29 23.02 -43.60 -8.64
C ARG A 29 21.96 -43.96 -7.58
N ARG A 30 20.84 -44.47 -8.09
CA ARG A 30 20.18 -45.75 -7.76
C ARG A 30 20.15 -46.25 -6.30
N GLU A 31 18.90 -46.39 -5.82
CA GLU A 31 18.29 -47.39 -4.93
C GLU A 31 18.88 -47.69 -3.54
N LYS A 32 18.03 -47.50 -2.52
CA LYS A 32 17.48 -48.61 -1.70
C LYS A 32 16.21 -48.16 -0.96
N ARG A 33 15.10 -48.83 -1.25
CA ARG A 33 13.93 -48.94 -0.33
C ARG A 33 14.33 -49.84 0.84
N PRO A 34 13.74 -49.66 2.03
CA PRO A 34 12.61 -50.52 2.39
C PRO A 34 11.53 -49.72 3.14
N SER A 35 10.25 -49.86 2.78
CA SER A 35 9.28 -50.83 3.29
C SER A 35 8.37 -50.23 4.37
N SER A 36 7.07 -50.27 4.08
CA SER A 36 5.95 -50.30 5.04
C SER A 36 5.82 -49.13 6.01
N VAL A 37 4.94 -48.19 5.66
CA VAL A 37 4.04 -47.59 6.66
C VAL A 37 2.61 -47.92 6.24
N ASN A 38 1.91 -48.51 7.19
CA ASN A 38 0.61 -49.14 7.06
C ASN A 38 -0.47 -48.18 6.56
N SER A 39 -1.31 -48.74 5.68
CA SER A 39 -2.66 -48.30 5.41
C SER A 39 -3.48 -48.28 6.72
N LYS A 40 -3.92 -47.09 7.14
CA LYS A 40 -5.11 -46.94 7.98
C LYS A 40 -5.92 -45.72 7.55
N LYS A 41 -7.05 -46.04 6.91
CA LYS A 41 -8.33 -45.32 6.88
C LYS A 41 -8.29 -43.83 6.53
N SER A 42 -8.65 -43.59 5.28
CA SER A 42 -9.58 -42.53 4.88
C SER A 42 -10.72 -42.37 5.90
N GLU A 43 -10.58 -41.43 6.82
CA GLU A 43 -11.72 -40.88 7.54
C GLU A 43 -12.28 -39.73 6.70
N ASN A 44 -13.47 -39.96 6.18
CA ASN A 44 -14.35 -38.96 5.60
C ASN A 44 -14.40 -37.75 6.53
N LEU A 45 -13.78 -36.64 6.13
CA LEU A 45 -14.14 -35.33 6.66
C LEU A 45 -15.58 -35.09 6.18
N ARG A 46 -16.53 -35.51 7.03
CA ARG A 46 -17.92 -35.08 6.93
C ARG A 46 -17.88 -33.56 6.90
N LEU A 47 -18.28 -33.00 5.77
CA LEU A 47 -18.72 -31.62 5.66
C LEU A 47 -19.97 -31.52 6.54
N THR A 48 -19.78 -31.42 7.85
CA THR A 48 -20.86 -31.06 8.78
C THR A 48 -21.26 -29.66 8.35
N SER A 49 -22.48 -29.53 7.84
CA SER A 49 -23.06 -28.26 7.47
C SER A 49 -22.80 -27.28 8.61
N LEU A 50 -21.98 -26.26 8.36
CA LEU A 50 -21.96 -25.09 9.22
C LEU A 50 -23.41 -24.60 9.31
N PRO A 51 -23.89 -24.18 10.49
CA PRO A 51 -25.25 -23.68 10.61
C PRO A 51 -25.42 -22.61 9.54
N SER A 52 -26.39 -22.82 8.64
CA SER A 52 -26.83 -21.79 7.71
C SER A 52 -27.29 -20.65 8.60
N CYS A 53 -26.41 -19.66 8.81
CA CYS A 53 -26.71 -18.44 9.52
C CYS A 53 -27.84 -17.74 8.76
N ARG A 54 -29.07 -18.06 9.14
CA ARG A 54 -30.27 -17.32 8.77
C ARG A 54 -30.97 -16.86 10.05
N THR A 55 -30.16 -16.40 10.98
CA THR A 55 -30.60 -15.55 12.07
C THR A 55 -30.28 -14.13 11.60
N PRO A 56 -31.24 -13.19 11.53
CA PRO A 56 -30.87 -11.78 11.36
C PRO A 56 -29.88 -11.45 12.48
N ALA A 57 -28.67 -11.02 12.13
CA ALA A 57 -27.65 -10.77 13.14
C ALA A 57 -28.19 -9.65 14.04
N ALA A 58 -28.34 -9.96 15.33
CA ALA A 58 -28.63 -8.96 16.33
C ALA A 58 -27.52 -7.90 16.27
N ASP A 59 -27.91 -6.64 16.42
CA ASP A 59 -26.97 -5.52 16.44
C ASP A 59 -25.81 -5.82 17.40
N ALA A 60 -24.59 -5.57 16.96
CA ALA A 60 -23.38 -5.80 17.73
C ALA A 60 -22.75 -4.47 18.11
N GLY A 61 -22.36 -4.31 19.38
CA GLY A 61 -21.60 -3.16 19.83
C GLY A 61 -20.11 -3.35 19.58
N PHE A 62 -19.47 -2.40 18.90
CA PHE A 62 -18.02 -2.27 18.80
C PHE A 62 -17.58 -0.94 19.44
N GLY A 63 -17.15 -0.99 20.69
CA GLY A 63 -16.88 0.20 21.48
C GLY A 63 -18.13 1.10 21.57
N PRO A 64 -18.07 2.39 21.18
CA PRO A 64 -19.23 3.27 21.16
C PRO A 64 -20.12 3.11 19.93
N HIS A 65 -19.73 2.27 18.95
CA HIS A 65 -20.45 2.11 17.69
C HIS A 65 -21.35 0.88 17.72
N THR A 66 -22.54 0.98 17.16
CA THR A 66 -23.43 -0.17 16.93
C THR A 66 -23.36 -0.53 15.46
N THR A 67 -23.11 -1.80 15.16
CA THR A 67 -23.10 -2.33 13.79
C THR A 67 -24.22 -3.33 13.62
N THR A 68 -24.81 -3.34 12.43
CA THR A 68 -25.92 -4.20 12.05
C THR A 68 -25.48 -5.22 11.00
N SER A 69 -26.30 -6.24 10.75
CA SER A 69 -26.08 -7.16 9.62
C SER A 69 -26.08 -6.50 8.24
N ALA A 70 -26.54 -5.25 8.13
CA ALA A 70 -26.55 -4.50 6.88
C ALA A 70 -25.25 -3.70 6.64
N ASP A 71 -24.33 -3.65 7.59
CA ASP A 71 -23.08 -2.92 7.41
C ASP A 71 -22.06 -3.75 6.62
N VAL A 72 -21.28 -3.06 5.78
CA VAL A 72 -20.09 -3.59 5.13
C VAL A 72 -18.88 -3.29 6.00
N VAL A 73 -18.06 -4.31 6.23
CA VAL A 73 -16.88 -4.24 7.10
C VAL A 73 -15.61 -4.32 6.26
N PHE A 74 -14.76 -3.30 6.37
CA PHE A 74 -13.42 -3.28 5.80
C PHE A 74 -12.39 -3.50 6.91
N GLY A 75 -11.39 -4.34 6.69
CA GLY A 75 -10.36 -4.61 7.69
C GLY A 75 -9.00 -4.81 7.08
N ASP A 76 -7.98 -4.24 7.72
CA ASP A 76 -6.58 -4.41 7.37
C ASP A 76 -5.70 -4.50 8.64
N ARG A 77 -4.40 -4.24 8.50
CA ARG A 77 -3.46 -4.26 9.63
C ARG A 77 -3.66 -3.09 10.59
N ASP A 78 -4.19 -1.97 10.09
CA ASP A 78 -4.33 -0.72 10.83
C ASP A 78 -5.67 -0.67 11.58
N GLY A 79 -6.69 -1.40 11.12
CA GLY A 79 -7.91 -1.60 11.89
C GLY A 79 -9.09 -2.15 11.10
N VAL A 80 -10.28 -1.83 11.60
CA VAL A 80 -11.57 -2.22 11.02
C VAL A 80 -12.47 -0.98 10.90
N LEU A 81 -13.13 -0.84 9.76
CA LEU A 81 -14.10 0.21 9.45
C LEU A 81 -15.46 -0.42 9.12
N PHE A 82 -16.52 0.06 9.76
CA PHE A 82 -17.90 -0.35 9.51
C PHE A 82 -18.61 0.76 8.70
N VAL A 83 -19.26 0.40 7.59
CA VAL A 83 -19.93 1.33 6.68
C VAL A 83 -21.33 0.82 6.37
N ALA A 84 -22.36 1.66 6.57
CA ALA A 84 -23.73 1.30 6.19
C ALA A 84 -23.81 1.00 4.68
N ALA A 85 -24.47 -0.10 4.30
CA ALA A 85 -24.47 -0.58 2.91
C ALA A 85 -24.96 0.47 1.89
N ASP A 86 -25.89 1.34 2.28
CA ASP A 86 -26.43 2.41 1.43
C ASP A 86 -25.44 3.57 1.18
N ARG A 87 -24.34 3.63 1.94
CA ARG A 87 -23.30 4.67 1.81
C ARG A 87 -21.95 4.13 1.30
N VAL A 88 -21.84 2.82 1.08
CA VAL A 88 -20.59 2.17 0.66
C VAL A 88 -20.05 2.75 -0.64
N GLU A 89 -20.91 3.00 -1.63
CA GLU A 89 -20.47 3.52 -2.92
C GLU A 89 -19.84 4.92 -2.81
N GLU A 90 -20.42 5.80 -1.99
CA GLU A 90 -19.90 7.14 -1.72
C GLU A 90 -18.55 7.09 -0.98
N VAL A 91 -18.44 6.21 0.02
CA VAL A 91 -17.20 6.00 0.76
C VAL A 91 -16.09 5.46 -0.16
N LEU A 92 -16.41 4.48 -1.02
CA LEU A 92 -15.45 3.92 -1.98
C LEU A 92 -15.03 4.96 -3.02
N ALA A 93 -15.97 5.75 -3.56
CA ALA A 93 -15.64 6.83 -4.50
C ALA A 93 -14.69 7.86 -3.86
N THR A 94 -14.96 8.24 -2.62
CA THR A 94 -14.08 9.12 -1.85
C THR A 94 -12.70 8.48 -1.66
N ALA A 95 -12.66 7.24 -1.16
CA ALA A 95 -11.42 6.49 -0.94
C ALA A 95 -10.57 6.34 -2.22
N HIS A 96 -11.21 6.15 -3.37
CA HIS A 96 -10.53 6.13 -4.66
C HIS A 96 -9.82 7.46 -4.96
N ARG A 97 -10.49 8.59 -4.75
CA ARG A 97 -9.89 9.93 -4.90
C ARG A 97 -8.70 10.12 -3.96
N ILE A 98 -8.82 9.70 -2.70
CA ILE A 98 -7.71 9.75 -1.72
C ILE A 98 -6.50 8.98 -2.27
N ARG A 99 -6.73 7.73 -2.67
CA ARG A 99 -5.68 6.83 -3.15
C ARG A 99 -4.97 7.36 -4.39
N GLU A 100 -5.69 8.02 -5.29
CA GLU A 100 -5.10 8.66 -6.48
C GLU A 100 -4.15 9.80 -6.10
N VAL A 101 -4.60 10.70 -5.22
CA VAL A 101 -3.78 11.81 -4.72
C VAL A 101 -2.53 11.30 -4.02
N GLU A 102 -2.67 10.33 -3.11
CA GLU A 102 -1.55 9.74 -2.38
C GLU A 102 -0.57 9.02 -3.32
N ARG A 103 -1.08 8.33 -4.34
CA ARG A 103 -0.23 7.65 -5.32
C ARG A 103 0.56 8.66 -6.16
N ALA A 104 -0.08 9.74 -6.60
CA ALA A 104 0.60 10.81 -7.33
C ALA A 104 1.70 11.46 -6.47
N GLN A 105 1.45 11.67 -5.17
CA GLN A 105 2.46 12.16 -4.23
C GLN A 105 3.63 11.16 -4.08
N ALA A 106 3.32 9.88 -3.89
CA ALA A 106 4.33 8.83 -3.76
C ALA A 106 5.19 8.68 -5.03
N ASP A 107 4.58 8.79 -6.21
CA ASP A 107 5.30 8.76 -7.49
C ASP A 107 6.19 10.00 -7.68
N GLY A 108 5.73 11.17 -7.23
CA GLY A 108 6.55 12.37 -7.17
C GLY A 108 7.78 12.20 -6.28
N ILE A 109 7.63 11.56 -5.11
CA ILE A 109 8.73 11.30 -4.18
C ILE A 109 9.73 10.33 -4.83
N ARG A 110 9.24 9.26 -5.48
CA ARG A 110 10.09 8.29 -6.20
C ARG A 110 10.85 8.94 -7.35
N ALA A 111 10.25 9.94 -8.01
CA ALA A 111 10.88 10.72 -9.07
C ALA A 111 11.86 11.79 -8.55
N GLY A 112 12.11 11.86 -7.23
CA GLY A 112 13.06 12.80 -6.62
C GLY A 112 12.48 14.19 -6.31
N ARG A 113 11.17 14.41 -6.51
CA ARG A 113 10.50 15.65 -6.07
C ARG A 113 10.14 15.52 -4.60
N THR A 114 10.72 16.39 -3.77
CA THR A 114 10.49 16.40 -2.33
C THR A 114 9.05 16.80 -2.01
N LEU A 115 8.53 16.37 -0.85
CA LEU A 115 7.20 16.79 -0.38
C LEU A 115 7.09 18.32 -0.25
N ARG A 116 8.21 18.99 0.05
CA ARG A 116 8.33 20.44 0.13
C ARG A 116 8.05 21.13 -1.22
N GLU A 117 8.59 20.57 -2.29
CA GLU A 117 8.33 21.04 -3.66
C GLU A 117 6.91 20.69 -4.12
N GLN A 118 6.42 19.49 -3.78
CA GLN A 118 5.07 19.06 -4.15
C GLN A 118 3.95 19.90 -3.48
N THR A 119 4.23 20.47 -2.32
CA THR A 119 3.26 21.30 -1.56
C THR A 119 3.46 22.80 -1.76
N ASP A 120 4.37 23.23 -2.64
CA ASP A 120 4.77 24.65 -2.81
C ASP A 120 4.94 25.37 -1.46
N PHE A 121 5.73 24.76 -0.57
CA PHE A 121 5.85 25.25 0.80
C PHE A 121 6.46 26.65 0.88
N ASP A 122 7.31 27.02 -0.09
CA ASP A 122 7.87 28.37 -0.19
C ASP A 122 6.78 29.39 -0.56
N GLY A 123 5.86 29.05 -1.47
CA GLY A 123 4.67 29.85 -1.75
C GLY A 123 3.77 30.04 -0.52
N TYR A 124 3.62 29.01 0.31
CA TYR A 124 2.92 29.12 1.60
C TYR A 124 3.58 30.13 2.54
N LEU A 125 4.91 30.04 2.74
CA LEU A 125 5.64 30.96 3.61
C LEU A 125 5.56 32.41 3.12
N ALA A 126 5.67 32.63 1.81
CA ALA A 126 5.54 33.95 1.21
C ALA A 126 4.15 34.56 1.46
N ARG A 127 3.08 33.78 1.24
CA ARG A 127 1.70 34.22 1.52
C ARG A 127 1.47 34.50 3.00
N ARG A 128 2.02 33.67 3.88
CA ARG A 128 1.87 33.84 5.33
C ARG A 128 2.63 35.05 5.87
N ALA A 129 3.73 35.43 5.24
CA ALA A 129 4.46 36.65 5.59
C ALA A 129 3.62 37.91 5.31
N THR A 130 2.77 37.89 4.27
CA THR A 130 1.86 38.99 3.94
C THR A 130 0.51 38.91 4.67
N ASP A 131 0.04 37.70 4.97
CA ASP A 131 -1.22 37.42 5.67
C ASP A 131 -0.98 36.33 6.72
N SER A 132 -0.80 36.74 7.97
CA SER A 132 -0.53 35.82 9.07
C SER A 132 -1.69 34.85 9.37
N SER A 133 -2.90 35.15 8.88
CA SER A 133 -4.08 34.28 8.99
C SER A 133 -4.09 33.14 7.97
N HIS A 134 -3.20 33.17 6.97
CA HIS A 134 -3.10 32.12 5.96
C HIS A 134 -2.53 30.84 6.58
N THR A 135 -3.40 29.84 6.76
CA THR A 135 -3.01 28.55 7.36
C THR A 135 -2.48 27.58 6.31
N PHE A 136 -1.62 26.66 6.74
CA PHE A 136 -1.08 25.62 5.86
C PHE A 136 -2.18 24.72 5.28
N ARG A 137 -3.22 24.40 6.07
CA ARG A 137 -4.41 23.67 5.56
C ARG A 137 -5.14 24.43 4.46
N ARG A 138 -5.27 25.76 4.58
CA ARG A 138 -5.88 26.59 3.52
C ARG A 138 -5.04 26.57 2.24
N HIS A 139 -3.71 26.61 2.37
CA HIS A 139 -2.77 26.48 1.25
C HIS A 139 -2.93 25.14 0.52
N LEU A 140 -2.96 24.03 1.27
CA LEU A 140 -3.10 22.68 0.69
C LEU A 140 -4.44 22.46 -0.03
N ARG A 141 -5.54 23.05 0.45
CA ARG A 141 -6.83 23.00 -0.26
C ARG A 141 -6.78 23.66 -1.64
N GLY A 142 -6.04 24.75 -1.79
CA GLY A 142 -5.87 25.42 -3.09
C GLY A 142 -5.02 24.64 -4.10
N LEU A 143 -4.13 23.76 -3.61
CA LEU A 143 -3.25 22.94 -4.45
C LEU A 143 -3.85 21.56 -4.79
N GLY A 144 -5.05 21.23 -4.28
CA GLY A 144 -5.62 19.88 -4.39
C GLY A 144 -4.88 18.83 -3.56
N GLY A 145 -3.99 19.25 -2.65
CA GLY A 145 -3.28 18.36 -1.72
C GLY A 145 -4.05 18.04 -0.45
N ALA A 146 -5.15 18.76 -0.19
CA ALA A 146 -6.07 18.42 0.88
C ALA A 146 -7.09 17.41 0.37
N VAL A 147 -7.05 16.23 0.96
CA VAL A 147 -8.02 15.15 0.76
C VAL A 147 -9.41 15.51 1.34
N GLU A 148 -9.49 16.56 2.16
CA GLU A 148 -10.72 17.05 2.78
C GLU A 148 -11.52 17.93 1.80
N GLU A 149 -12.67 17.43 1.37
CA GLU A 149 -13.78 18.23 0.81
C GLU A 149 -14.74 18.61 1.95
#